data_AF-A0A0F3IP35-F1
#
_entry.id   AF-A0A0F3IP35-F1
#
_cell.length_a   1.000
_cell.length_b   1.000
_cell.length_c   1.000
_cell.angle_alpha   90.00
_cell.angle_beta   90.00
_cell.angle_gamma   90.00
#
_symmetry.space_group_name_H-M   'P 1'
#
loop_
_entity.id
_entity.type
_entity.pdbx_description
1 polymer ?
#
loop_
_entity_poly.entity_id
_entity_poly.type
_entity_poly.pdbx_seq_one_letter_code
_entity_poly.pdbx_strand_id
1 'polypeptide(L)'
;AAAASAHGPLASDLASMASHLQLFHALAIGLTALAPLPRWGHWGAALGFGLGSLGFCGGLYSLAWLGTSLGPLVPLGGSALILGWLVFGVAALKSRFPA
;
A
#
# COMPACT_ATOMS: atom_id res chain seq x y z
N ALA A 1 13.41 -12.89 -9.64
CA ALA A 1 14.81 -12.65 -10.06
C ALA A 1 15.00 -12.80 -11.57
N ALA A 2 14.49 -13.85 -12.24
CA ALA A 2 14.70 -14.07 -13.68
C ALA A 2 13.95 -13.09 -14.64
N ALA A 3 12.80 -12.53 -14.25
CA ALA A 3 12.07 -11.57 -15.09
C ALA A 3 12.68 -10.15 -15.10
N ALA A 4 13.37 -9.77 -14.01
CA ALA A 4 13.98 -8.44 -13.87
C ALA A 4 15.28 -8.30 -14.67
N SER A 5 16.02 -9.39 -14.89
CA SER A 5 17.30 -9.39 -15.61
C SER A 5 17.17 -9.13 -17.12
N ALA A 6 15.96 -9.16 -17.68
CA ALA A 6 15.72 -8.85 -19.09
C ALA A 6 15.55 -7.34 -19.37
N HIS A 7 15.28 -6.52 -18.34
CA HIS A 7 14.84 -5.12 -18.49
C HIS A 7 15.87 -4.06 -18.01
N GLY A 8 17.12 -4.46 -17.76
CA GLY A 8 18.21 -3.56 -17.36
C GLY A 8 18.17 -3.11 -15.88
N PRO A 9 19.20 -2.40 -15.40
CA PRO A 9 19.38 -2.07 -13.97
C PRO A 9 18.22 -1.27 -13.36
N LEU A 10 17.63 -0.36 -14.15
CA LEU A 10 16.51 0.49 -13.71
C LEU A 10 15.26 -0.32 -13.33
N ALA A 11 14.98 -1.39 -14.08
CA ALA A 11 13.83 -2.26 -13.82
C ALA A 11 14.01 -3.08 -12.54
N SER A 12 15.23 -3.57 -12.27
CA SER A 12 15.53 -4.26 -11.01
C SER A 12 15.42 -3.33 -9.81
N ASP A 13 15.85 -2.07 -9.95
CA ASP A 13 15.77 -1.07 -8.87
C ASP A 13 14.31 -0.71 -8.56
N LEU A 14 13.49 -0.49 -9.60
CA LEU A 14 12.05 -0.25 -9.45
C LEU A 14 11.33 -1.42 -8.78
N ALA A 15 11.62 -2.66 -9.20
CA ALA A 15 11.02 -3.84 -8.60
C ALA A 15 11.46 -4.05 -7.14
N SER A 16 12.74 -3.79 -6.84
CA SER A 16 13.28 -3.84 -5.48
C SER A 16 12.60 -2.80 -4.58
N MET A 17 12.51 -1.55 -5.03
CA MET A 17 11.80 -0.48 -4.32
C MET A 17 10.32 -0.82 -4.09
N ALA A 18 9.62 -1.30 -5.13
CA ALA A 18 8.23 -1.72 -5.02
C ALA A 18 8.03 -2.80 -3.95
N SER A 19 8.93 -3.79 -3.91
CA SER A 19 8.90 -4.89 -2.95
C SER A 19 9.16 -4.43 -1.51
N HIS A 20 10.15 -3.56 -1.30
CA HIS A 20 10.43 -3.00 0.02
C HIS A 20 9.23 -2.20 0.55
N LEU A 21 8.62 -1.35 -0.29
CA LEU A 21 7.44 -0.58 0.10
C LEU A 21 6.22 -1.48 0.34
N GLN A 22 6.06 -2.54 -0.46
CA GLN A 22 4.99 -3.51 -0.26
C GLN A 22 5.10 -4.25 1.08
N LEU A 23 6.30 -4.53 1.58
CA LEU A 23 6.48 -5.12 2.91
C LEU A 23 5.94 -4.20 4.02
N PHE A 24 6.22 -2.88 3.95
CA PHE A 24 5.66 -1.92 4.90
C PHE A 24 4.13 -1.83 4.82
N HIS A 25 3.56 -1.88 3.61
CA HIS A 25 2.10 -1.90 3.44
C HIS A 25 1.48 -3.20 3.96
N ALA A 26 2.14 -4.35 3.77
CA ALA A 26 1.70 -5.63 4.31
C ALA A 26 1.66 -5.61 5.84
N LEU A 27 2.64 -4.96 6.48
CA LEU A 27 2.62 -4.73 7.93
C LEU A 27 1.42 -3.87 8.35
N ALA A 28 1.14 -2.77 7.64
CA ALA A 28 -0.02 -1.92 7.93
C ALA A 28 -1.36 -2.68 7.79
N ILE A 29 -1.48 -3.55 6.78
CA ILE A 29 -2.64 -4.43 6.59
C ILE A 29 -2.74 -5.42 7.75
N GLY A 30 -1.64 -6.06 8.14
CA GLY A 30 -1.59 -6.99 9.28
C GLY A 30 -1.98 -6.32 10.59
N LEU A 31 -1.47 -5.11 10.86
CA LEU A 31 -1.86 -4.31 12.02
C LEU A 31 -3.36 -3.98 12.00
N THR A 32 -3.90 -3.62 10.84
CA THR A 32 -5.34 -3.35 10.69
C THR A 32 -6.20 -4.57 10.97
N ALA A 33 -5.78 -5.75 10.50
CA ALA A 33 -6.51 -7.01 10.73
C ALA A 33 -6.55 -7.42 12.20
N LEU A 34 -5.50 -7.11 12.97
CA LEU A 34 -5.37 -7.53 14.37
C LEU A 34 -5.81 -6.46 15.38
N ALA A 35 -5.85 -5.18 14.98
CA ALA A 35 -6.19 -4.09 15.88
C ALA A 35 -7.67 -4.12 16.29
N PRO A 36 -8.02 -3.89 17.56
CA PRO A 36 -9.41 -3.82 18.01
C PRO A 36 -10.05 -2.47 17.68
N LEU A 37 -10.19 -2.15 16.40
CA LEU A 37 -10.85 -0.93 15.92
C LEU A 37 -12.39 -1.11 15.83
N PRO A 38 -13.18 -0.03 15.78
CA PRO A 38 -14.58 -0.08 15.36
C PRO A 38 -14.72 -0.50 13.89
N ARG A 39 -15.87 -1.10 13.53
CA ARG A 39 -16.14 -1.62 12.17
C ARG A 39 -15.82 -0.62 11.05
N TRP A 40 -16.19 0.64 11.19
CA TRP A 40 -15.91 1.67 10.17
C TRP A 40 -14.41 1.92 9.99
N GLY A 41 -13.65 1.89 11.10
CA GLY A 41 -12.20 2.09 11.11
C GLY A 41 -11.46 0.91 10.48
N HIS A 42 -11.88 -0.32 10.80
CA HIS A 42 -11.38 -1.54 10.15
C HIS A 42 -11.54 -1.47 8.64
N TRP A 43 -12.77 -1.28 8.16
CA TRP A 43 -13.03 -1.31 6.72
C TRP A 43 -12.35 -0.16 5.99
N GLY A 44 -12.37 1.06 6.54
CA GLY A 44 -11.73 2.20 5.89
C GLY A 44 -10.20 2.05 5.82
N ALA A 45 -9.55 1.57 6.89
CA ALA A 45 -8.12 1.31 6.89
C ALA A 45 -7.77 0.12 5.96
N ALA A 46 -8.55 -0.97 5.99
CA ALA A 46 -8.30 -2.15 5.16
C ALA A 46 -8.44 -1.83 3.66
N LEU A 47 -9.44 -1.04 3.27
CA LEU A 47 -9.62 -0.59 1.89
C LEU A 47 -8.50 0.38 1.49
N GLY A 48 -8.14 1.34 2.34
CA GLY A 48 -7.07 2.29 2.08
C GLY A 48 -5.71 1.61 1.88
N PHE A 49 -5.35 0.69 2.78
CA PHE A 49 -4.09 -0.06 2.68
C PHE A 49 -4.10 -1.10 1.57
N GLY A 50 -5.19 -1.85 1.41
CA GLY A 50 -5.30 -2.88 0.37
C GLY A 50 -5.29 -2.28 -1.03
N LEU A 51 -6.23 -1.38 -1.34
CA LEU A 51 -6.32 -0.75 -2.66
C LEU A 51 -5.13 0.18 -2.92
N GLY A 52 -4.68 0.90 -1.90
CA GLY A 52 -3.52 1.76 -2.00
C GLY A 52 -2.23 0.99 -2.29
N SER A 53 -2.00 -0.14 -1.61
CA SER A 53 -0.85 -1.01 -1.88
C SER A 53 -0.90 -1.60 -3.29
N LEU A 54 -2.06 -2.06 -3.75
CA LEU A 54 -2.23 -2.57 -5.11
C LEU A 54 -2.00 -1.50 -6.18
N GLY A 55 -2.58 -0.30 -6.01
CA GLY A 55 -2.43 0.79 -6.97
C GLY A 55 -1.00 1.33 -7.03
N PHE A 56 -0.37 1.52 -5.86
CA PHE A 56 0.98 2.07 -5.76
C PHE A 56 2.06 1.03 -6.13
N CYS A 57 2.15 -0.09 -5.39
CA CYS A 57 3.17 -1.12 -5.65
C CYS A 57 2.92 -1.81 -6.99
N GLY A 58 1.66 -2.10 -7.34
CA GLY A 58 1.30 -2.69 -8.64
C GLY A 58 1.67 -1.77 -9.81
N GLY A 59 1.49 -0.45 -9.67
CA GLY A 59 1.94 0.51 -10.67
C GLY A 59 3.46 0.54 -10.84
N LEU A 60 4.22 0.42 -9.75
CA LEU A 60 5.69 0.31 -9.82
C LEU A 60 6.14 -1.01 -10.47
N TYR A 61 5.47 -2.14 -10.18
CA TYR A 61 5.75 -3.41 -10.86
C TYR A 61 5.38 -3.36 -12.35
N SER A 62 4.28 -2.70 -12.71
CA SER A 62 3.92 -2.47 -14.11
C SER A 62 5.01 -1.68 -14.84
N LEU A 63 5.53 -0.63 -14.21
CA LEU A 63 6.63 0.14 -14.78
C LEU A 63 7.93 -0.69 -14.88
N ALA A 64 8.23 -1.51 -13.87
CA ALA A 64 9.43 -2.34 -13.81
C ALA A 64 9.43 -3.49 -14.83
N TRP A 65 8.30 -4.19 -14.99
CA TRP A 65 8.24 -5.43 -15.78
C TRP A 65 7.60 -5.25 -17.14
N LEU A 66 6.65 -4.32 -17.29
CA LEU A 66 5.95 -4.09 -18.56
C LEU A 66 6.41 -2.78 -19.22
N GLY A 67 7.29 -1.99 -18.58
CA GLY A 67 7.68 -0.66 -19.05
C GLY A 67 6.51 0.32 -19.16
N THR A 68 5.35 -0.02 -18.60
CA THR A 68 4.10 0.67 -18.81
C THR A 68 3.71 1.46 -17.57
N SER A 69 3.63 2.78 -17.72
CA SER A 69 3.13 3.65 -16.66
C SER A 69 1.61 3.55 -16.56
N LEU A 70 1.09 3.22 -15.39
CA LEU A 70 -0.34 3.27 -15.07
C LEU A 70 -0.82 4.70 -14.72
N GLY A 71 0.01 5.71 -15.02
CA GLY A 71 -0.31 7.12 -14.89
C GLY A 71 -0.75 7.50 -13.47
N PRO A 72 -1.97 8.05 -13.30
CA PRO A 72 -2.44 8.56 -12.00
C PRO A 72 -2.70 7.45 -10.97
N LEU A 73 -2.68 6.17 -11.35
CA LEU A 73 -2.94 5.09 -10.41
C LEU A 73 -1.92 5.02 -9.27
N VAL A 74 -0.66 5.33 -9.55
CA VAL A 74 0.42 5.36 -8.54
C VAL A 74 0.17 6.47 -7.51
N PRO A 75 0.02 7.76 -7.87
CA PRO A 75 -0.27 8.80 -6.89
C PRO A 75 -1.61 8.61 -6.18
N LEU A 76 -2.65 8.12 -6.87
CA LEU A 76 -3.93 7.78 -6.23
C LEU A 76 -3.78 6.65 -5.21
N GLY A 77 -2.98 5.62 -5.51
CA GLY A 77 -2.64 4.56 -4.57
C GLY A 77 -1.91 5.09 -3.34
N GLY A 78 -0.96 6.01 -3.53
CA GLY A 78 -0.27 6.73 -2.45
C GLY A 78 -1.24 7.54 -1.57
N SER A 79 -2.17 8.28 -2.18
CA SER A 79 -3.20 9.00 -1.44
C SER A 79 -4.12 8.07 -0.65
N ALA A 80 -4.51 6.92 -1.22
CA ALA A 80 -5.31 5.92 -0.52
C ALA A 80 -4.59 5.32 0.70
N LEU A 81 -3.26 5.12 0.60
CA LEU A 81 -2.43 4.71 1.74
C LEU A 81 -2.43 5.75 2.86
N ILE A 82 -2.28 7.04 2.52
CA ILE A 82 -2.33 8.14 3.49
C ILE A 82 -3.70 8.18 4.18
N LEU A 83 -4.79 8.08 3.42
CA LEU A 83 -6.15 8.02 3.97
C LEU A 83 -6.33 6.80 4.88
N GLY A 84 -5.77 5.64 4.52
CA GLY A 84 -5.76 4.43 5.35
C GLY A 84 -5.12 4.68 6.73
N TRP A 85 -3.96 5.36 6.77
CA TRP A 85 -3.30 5.74 8.02
C TRP A 85 -4.12 6.71 8.86
N LEU A 86 -4.74 7.72 8.25
CA LEU A 86 -5.60 8.67 8.96
C LEU A 86 -6.80 7.96 9.58
N VAL A 87 -7.48 7.08 8.82
CA VAL A 87 -8.61 6.30 9.33
C VAL A 87 -8.17 5.36 10.46
N PHE A 88 -7.08 4.62 10.28
CA PHE A 88 -6.52 3.73 11.30
C PHE A 88 -6.21 4.49 12.59
N GLY A 89 -5.53 5.64 12.49
CA GLY A 89 -5.17 6.47 13.64
C GLY A 89 -6.38 7.02 14.39
N VAL A 90 -7.37 7.58 13.68
CA VAL A 90 -8.60 8.10 14.31
C VAL A 90 -9.41 6.98 14.95
N ALA A 91 -9.54 5.83 14.27
CA ALA A 91 -10.25 4.69 14.81
C ALA A 91 -9.57 4.13 16.05
N ALA A 92 -8.23 4.05 16.05
CA ALA A 92 -7.44 3.59 17.18
C ALA A 92 -7.60 4.54 18.39
N LEU A 93 -7.52 5.86 18.17
CA LEU A 93 -7.66 6.85 19.23
C LEU A 93 -9.05 6.78 19.88
N LYS A 94 -10.11 6.65 19.07
CA LYS A 94 -11.50 6.51 19.57
C LYS A 94 -11.75 5.18 20.28
N SER A 95 -10.99 4.14 19.94
CA SER A 95 -11.08 2.83 20.64
C SER A 95 -10.40 2.85 22.00
N ARG A 96 -9.42 3.74 22.21
CA ARG A 96 -8.71 3.91 23.48
C ARG A 96 -9.43 4.83 24.46
N PHE A 97 -10.16 5.83 23.95
CA PHE A 97 -10.96 6.77 24.74
C PHE A 97 -12.43 6.66 24.35
N PRO A 98 -13.14 5.60 24.78
CA PRO A 98 -14.59 5.57 24.62
C PRO A 98 -15.20 6.75 25.39
N ALA A 99 -15.94 7.60 24.67
CA ALA A 99 -16.71 8.69 25.26
C ALA A 99 -17.97 8.15 25.96
#